data_AF-A0A0V8CNN0-F1
#
_entry.id   AF-A0A0V8CNN0-F1
#
_cell.length_a   1.000
_cell.length_b   1.000
_cell.length_c   1.000
_cell.angle_alpha   90.00
_cell.angle_beta   90.00
_cell.angle_gamma   90.00
#
_symmetry.space_group_name_H-M   'P 1'
#
loop_
_entity.id
_entity.type
_entity.pdbx_description
1 polymer ?
#
loop_
_entity_poly.entity_id
_entity_poly.type
_entity_poly.pdbx_seq_one_letter_code
_entity_poly.pdbx_strand_id
1 'polypeptide(L)'
;MDWFFNLEKEEQEFLKRFILASGSLKQLAKEYEVSYPTVRIRVDKIIEKIKLSDNNRDTFEINIMQMVINEKISLDSAKEIIRKHKESIDG
;
A
#
# COMPACT_ATOMS: atom_id res chain seq x y z
N MET A 1 3.33 -3.87 9.63
CA MET A 1 4.03 -2.57 9.46
C MET A 1 5.13 -2.70 8.39
N ASP A 2 4.99 -3.65 7.46
CA ASP A 2 6.15 -4.26 6.77
C ASP A 2 6.36 -3.72 5.35
N TRP A 3 5.65 -2.65 4.96
CA TRP A 3 5.71 -2.10 3.60
C TRP A 3 7.13 -1.64 3.21
N PHE A 4 7.91 -1.12 4.16
CA PHE A 4 9.26 -0.62 3.89
C PHE A 4 10.23 -1.76 3.54
N PHE A 5 10.08 -2.92 4.18
CA PHE A 5 10.89 -4.10 3.91
C PHE A 5 10.54 -4.76 2.56
N ASN A 6 9.35 -4.48 2.03
CA ASN A 6 8.92 -4.94 0.71
C ASN A 6 9.43 -4.07 -0.45
N LEU A 7 10.02 -2.91 -0.15
CA LEU A 7 10.64 -2.05 -1.17
C LEU A 7 12.01 -2.59 -1.59
N GLU A 8 12.35 -2.40 -2.86
CA GLU A 8 13.68 -2.71 -3.35
C GLU A 8 14.72 -1.76 -2.74
N LYS A 9 15.99 -2.19 -2.69
CA LYS A 9 17.08 -1.36 -2.13
C LYS A 9 17.19 0.03 -2.79
N GLU A 10 16.96 0.11 -4.09
CA GLU A 10 16.97 1.40 -4.80
C GLU A 10 15.83 2.30 -4.34
N GLU A 11 14.64 1.74 -4.08
CA GLU A 11 13.47 2.49 -3.61
C GLU A 11 13.66 2.99 -2.17
N GLN A 12 14.29 2.18 -1.31
CA GLN A 12 14.67 2.56 0.05
C GLN A 12 15.69 3.72 0.04
N GLU A 13 16.73 3.63 -0.79
CA GLU A 13 17.72 4.70 -0.92
C GLU A 13 17.09 5.96 -1.53
N PHE A 14 16.19 5.81 -2.50
CA PHE A 14 15.44 6.94 -3.05
C PHE A 14 14.59 7.64 -1.97
N LEU A 15 13.88 6.89 -1.12
CA LEU A 15 13.12 7.45 0.01
C LEU A 15 14.02 8.17 1.01
N LYS A 16 15.19 7.60 1.33
CA LYS A 16 16.18 8.26 2.19
C LYS A 16 16.59 9.61 1.60
N ARG A 17 16.90 9.67 0.31
CA ARG A 17 17.22 10.95 -0.37
C ARG A 17 16.04 11.90 -0.37
N PHE A 18 14.83 11.39 -0.59
CA PHE A 18 13.61 12.20 -0.54
C PHE A 18 13.42 12.89 0.81
N ILE A 19 13.67 12.17 1.91
CA ILE A 19 13.60 12.73 3.27
C ILE A 19 14.73 13.75 3.51
N LEU A 20 15.96 13.46 3.08
CA LEU A 20 17.08 14.40 3.19
C LEU A 20 16.85 15.70 2.39
N ALA A 21 16.07 15.63 1.31
CA ALA A 21 15.61 16.78 0.53
C ALA A 21 14.32 17.42 1.09
N SER A 22 13.89 17.07 2.32
CA SER A 22 12.64 17.55 2.94
C SER A 22 11.40 17.33 2.08
N GLY A 23 11.39 16.25 1.29
CA GLY A 23 10.33 15.92 0.34
C GLY A 23 10.30 16.76 -0.95
N SER A 24 11.34 17.56 -1.21
CA SER A 24 11.39 18.43 -2.38
C SER A 24 11.71 17.66 -3.67
N LEU A 25 10.66 17.39 -4.45
CA LEU A 25 10.79 16.77 -5.79
C LEU A 25 11.67 17.59 -6.74
N LYS A 26 11.64 18.93 -6.61
CA LYS A 26 12.46 19.83 -7.44
C LYS A 26 13.94 19.72 -7.09
N GLN A 27 14.27 19.56 -5.82
CA GLN A 27 15.65 19.35 -5.39
C GLN A 27 16.16 17.99 -5.83
N LEU A 28 15.38 16.93 -5.62
CA LEU A 28 15.71 15.58 -6.09
C LEU A 28 15.91 15.51 -7.60
N ALA A 29 15.08 16.20 -8.38
CA ALA A 29 15.24 16.26 -9.84
C ALA A 29 16.61 16.83 -10.24
N LYS A 30 17.09 17.85 -9.52
CA LYS A 30 18.44 18.39 -9.72
C LYS A 30 19.52 17.41 -9.29
N GLU A 31 19.39 16.78 -8.12
CA GLU A 31 20.38 15.84 -7.58
C GLU A 31 20.54 14.57 -8.43
N TYR A 32 19.44 14.08 -9.01
CA TYR A 32 19.45 12.91 -9.88
C TYR A 32 19.65 13.27 -11.37
N GLU A 33 19.80 14.55 -11.70
CA GLU A 33 19.96 15.05 -13.09
C GLU A 33 18.84 14.59 -14.04
N VAL A 34 17.61 14.55 -13.53
CA VAL A 34 16.43 14.13 -14.29
C VAL A 34 15.34 15.21 -14.25
N SER A 35 14.30 15.02 -15.07
CA SER A 35 13.15 15.93 -15.06
C SER A 35 12.33 15.79 -13.79
N TYR A 36 11.70 16.88 -13.35
CA TYR A 36 10.74 16.86 -12.25
C TYR A 36 9.62 15.81 -12.45
N PRO A 37 9.00 15.68 -13.64
CA PRO A 37 8.06 14.59 -13.92
C PRO A 37 8.63 13.20 -13.66
N THR A 38 9.91 12.95 -13.98
CA THR A 38 10.56 11.66 -13.76
C THR A 38 10.63 11.30 -12.28
N VAL A 39 11.01 12.25 -11.42
CA VAL A 39 11.06 12.02 -9.96
C VAL A 39 9.66 11.83 -9.38
N ARG A 40 8.69 12.62 -9.84
CA ARG A 40 7.30 12.51 -9.42
C ARG A 40 6.75 11.10 -9.66
N ILE A 41 6.96 10.55 -10.86
CA ILE A 41 6.54 9.18 -11.20
C ILE A 41 7.17 8.14 -10.25
N ARG A 42 8.43 8.33 -9.85
CA ARG A 42 9.07 7.42 -8.87
C ARG A 42 8.40 7.48 -7.49
N VAL A 43 8.08 8.68 -7.00
CA VAL A 43 7.36 8.83 -5.73
C VAL A 43 5.95 8.24 -5.80
N ASP A 44 5.22 8.51 -6.87
CA ASP A 44 3.86 8.00 -7.06
C ASP A 44 3.82 6.47 -7.02
N LYS A 45 4.78 5.78 -7.66
CA LYS A 45 4.90 4.31 -7.60
C LYS A 45 5.11 3.78 -6.18
N ILE A 46 5.92 4.46 -5.37
CA ILE A 46 6.15 4.06 -3.97
C ILE A 46 4.89 4.28 -3.15
N ILE A 47 4.17 5.39 -3.37
CA ILE A 47 2.87 5.64 -2.74
C ILE A 47 1.88 4.52 -3.08
N GLU A 48 1.82 4.06 -4.34
CA GLU A 48 0.98 2.94 -4.73
C GLU A 48 1.38 1.64 -4.04
N LYS A 49 2.67 1.32 -3.95
CA LYS A 49 3.17 0.13 -3.23
C LYS A 49 2.81 0.16 -1.74
N ILE A 50 2.92 1.33 -1.09
CA ILE A 50 2.51 1.52 0.31
C ILE A 50 1.01 1.30 0.42
N LYS A 51 0.21 1.96 -0.43
CA LYS A 51 -1.24 1.79 -0.44
C LYS A 51 -1.66 0.34 -0.68
N LEU A 52 -0.99 -0.43 -1.53
CA LEU A 52 -1.27 -1.85 -1.73
C LEU A 52 -0.91 -2.69 -0.51
N SER A 53 0.24 -2.40 0.11
CA SER A 53 0.69 -3.07 1.33
C SER A 53 -0.25 -2.80 2.52
N ASP A 54 -0.74 -1.56 2.63
CA ASP A 54 -1.70 -1.13 3.65
C ASP A 54 -3.14 -1.54 3.28
N ASN A 55 -3.46 -1.62 1.98
CA ASN A 55 -4.69 -2.23 1.46
C ASN A 55 -4.61 -3.77 1.44
N ASN A 56 -3.71 -4.40 2.20
CA ASN A 56 -4.01 -5.67 2.87
C ASN A 56 -5.17 -5.49 3.90
N ARG A 57 -6.29 -4.94 3.40
CA ARG A 57 -7.67 -5.02 3.88
C ARG A 57 -8.12 -6.46 4.12
N ASP A 58 -7.29 -7.42 3.73
CA ASP A 58 -7.41 -8.80 4.14
C ASP A 58 -7.33 -9.00 5.65
N THR A 59 -7.10 -8.00 6.52
CA THR A 59 -7.42 -8.23 7.95
C THR A 59 -8.91 -8.55 8.14
N PHE A 60 -9.84 -7.91 7.41
CA PHE A 60 -11.26 -8.21 7.56
C PHE A 60 -11.64 -9.55 6.91
N GLU A 61 -11.30 -9.75 5.63
CA GLU A 61 -11.60 -11.00 4.93
C GLU A 61 -10.88 -12.19 5.55
N ILE A 62 -9.60 -12.06 5.97
CA ILE A 62 -8.88 -13.11 6.70
C ILE A 62 -9.54 -13.37 8.05
N ASN A 63 -9.91 -12.35 8.83
CA ASN A 63 -10.58 -12.59 10.11
C ASN A 63 -11.92 -13.32 9.92
N ILE A 64 -12.70 -12.95 8.92
CA ILE A 64 -13.96 -13.64 8.58
C ILE A 64 -13.68 -15.08 8.12
N MET A 65 -12.68 -15.31 7.28
CA MET A 65 -12.29 -16.66 6.86
C MET A 65 -11.74 -17.50 8.02
N GLN A 66 -11.02 -16.90 8.97
CA GLN A 66 -10.61 -17.54 10.21
C GLN A 66 -11.81 -17.91 11.10
N MET A 67 -12.88 -17.10 11.10
CA MET A 67 -14.12 -17.47 11.81
C MET A 67 -14.82 -18.67 11.16
N VAL A 68 -14.74 -18.84 9.83
CA VAL A 68 -15.23 -20.04 9.15
C VAL A 68 -14.41 -21.27 9.52
N ILE A 69 -13.07 -21.16 9.50
CA ILE A 69 -12.16 -22.25 9.87
C ILE A 69 -12.39 -22.71 11.32
N ASN A 70 -12.65 -21.76 12.22
CA ASN A 70 -12.96 -22.03 13.62
C ASN A 70 -14.43 -22.39 13.86
N GLU A 71 -15.21 -22.66 12.80
CA GLU A 71 -16.63 -23.05 12.84
C GLU A 71 -17.56 -22.05 13.57
N LYS A 72 -17.12 -20.79 13.72
CA LYS A 72 -17.91 -19.73 14.38
C LYS A 72 -19.00 -19.17 13.48
N ILE A 73 -18.82 -19.24 12.16
CA ILE A 73 -19.79 -18.80 11.15
C ILE A 73 -19.76 -19.75 9.94
N SER A 74 -20.85 -19.82 9.19
CA SER A 74 -20.88 -20.59 7.93
C SER A 74 -20.15 -19.87 6.80
N LEU A 75 -19.66 -20.64 5.83
CA LEU A 75 -19.02 -20.10 4.62
C LEU A 75 -19.95 -19.18 3.82
N ASP A 76 -21.24 -19.49 3.77
CA ASP A 76 -22.23 -18.69 3.05
C ASP A 76 -22.47 -17.33 3.74
N SER A 77 -22.57 -17.32 5.07
CA SER A 77 -22.69 -16.07 5.83
C SER A 77 -21.43 -15.21 5.72
N ALA A 78 -20.24 -15.82 5.73
CA ALA A 78 -18.98 -15.13 5.52
C ALA A 78 -18.94 -14.42 4.16
N LYS A 79 -19.34 -15.10 3.08
CA LYS A 79 -19.41 -14.52 1.73
C LYS A 79 -20.37 -13.33 1.66
N GLU A 80 -21.53 -13.43 2.31
CA GLU A 80 -22.50 -12.33 2.34
C GLU A 80 -21.95 -11.10 3.08
N ILE A 81 -21.28 -11.31 4.22
CA ILE A 81 -20.66 -10.25 5.02
C ILE A 81 -19.57 -9.54 4.22
N ILE A 82 -18.68 -10.29 3.56
CA ILE A 82 -17.60 -9.73 2.74
C ILE A 82 -18.17 -8.92 1.58
N ARG A 83 -19.21 -9.42 0.91
CA ARG A 83 -19.87 -8.70 -0.19
C ARG A 83 -20.46 -7.36 0.27
N LYS A 84 -21.24 -7.37 1.35
CA LYS A 84 -21.84 -6.13 1.90
C LYS A 84 -20.78 -5.12 2.35
N HIS A 85 -19.67 -5.60 2.89
CA HIS A 85 -18.56 -4.74 3.29
C HIS A 85 -17.90 -4.06 2.09
N LYS A 86 -17.66 -4.80 0.99
CA LYS A 86 -17.13 -4.22 -0.26
C LYS A 86 -18.07 -3.18 -0.85
N GLU A 87 -19.37 -3.48 -0.91
CA GLU A 87 -20.41 -2.55 -1.40
C GLU A 87 -20.48 -1.24 -0.58
N SER A 88 -20.15 -1.28 0.71
CA SER A 88 -20.12 -0.10 1.58
C SER A 88 -18.84 0.74 1.45
N ILE A 89 -17.77 0.21 0.87
CA ILE A 89 -16.50 0.93 0.70
C ILE A 89 -16.40 1.58 -0.68
N ASP A 90 -17.08 1.01 -1.68
CA ASP A 90 -17.07 1.50 -3.06
C ASP A 90 -18.17 2.54 -3.36
N GLY A 91 -18.99 2.91 -2.36
CA GLY A 91 -20.00 3.98 -2.45
C GLY A 91 -19.61 5.22 -1.63
#